data_AF-A0A1M6AWX0-F1
#
_entry.id   AF-A0A1M6AWX0-F1
#
_cell.length_a   1.000
_cell.length_b   1.000
_cell.length_c   1.000
_cell.angle_alpha   90.00
_cell.angle_beta   90.00
_cell.angle_gamma   90.00
#
_symmetry.space_group_name_H-M   'P 1'
#
loop_
_entity.id
_entity.type
_entity.pdbx_description
1 polymer ?
#
loop_
_entity_poly.entity_id
_entity_poly.type
_entity_poly.pdbx_seq_one_letter_code
_entity_poly.pdbx_strand_id
1 'polypeptide(L)'
;MNNIMFIILGMMIATYLPRLVPFMLISGKPLPLKVKRFLEYVPYTALGALIIPGALGAVPERPVASVLGLGFAVAYSYLRGGIIVTVAGSIATVYLVLVYL
;
A
#
# COMPACT_ATOMS: atom_id res chain seq x y z
N MET A 1 14.08 4.39 31.82
CA MET A 1 14.67 5.28 30.78
C MET A 1 15.81 4.61 30.02
N ASN A 2 16.66 3.75 30.63
CA ASN A 2 17.77 3.07 29.93
C ASN A 2 17.35 2.05 28.85
N ASN A 3 16.21 1.38 28.97
CA ASN A 3 15.80 0.33 28.01
C ASN A 3 15.35 0.88 26.65
N ILE A 4 14.86 2.13 26.60
CA ILE A 4 14.38 2.74 25.35
C ILE A 4 15.56 2.95 24.39
N MET A 5 16.71 3.36 24.91
CA MET A 5 17.93 3.52 24.13
C MET A 5 18.37 2.20 23.47
N PHE A 6 18.35 1.09 24.23
CA PHE A 6 18.68 -0.24 23.71
C PHE A 6 17.67 -0.73 22.66
N ILE A 7 16.38 -0.43 22.84
CA ILE A 7 15.33 -0.77 21.86
C ILE A 7 15.52 0.01 20.55
N ILE A 8 15.82 1.31 20.64
CA ILE A 8 16.10 2.14 19.46
C ILE A 8 17.35 1.64 18.72
N LEU A 9 18.42 1.33 19.46
CA LEU A 9 19.65 0.80 18.88
C LEU A 9 19.43 -0.57 18.23
N GLY A 10 18.66 -1.45 18.89
CA GLY A 10 18.27 -2.75 18.34
C GLY A 10 17.42 -2.64 17.08
N MET A 11 16.40 -1.77 17.06
CA MET A 11 15.57 -1.54 15.87
C MET A 11 16.36 -0.91 14.72
N MET A 12 17.27 0.01 15.02
CA MET A 12 18.16 0.63 14.03
C MET A 12 19.01 -0.44 13.34
N ILE A 13 19.69 -1.30 14.11
CA ILE A 13 20.50 -2.39 13.55
C ILE A 13 19.62 -3.35 12.73
N ALA A 14 18.49 -3.80 13.30
CA ALA A 14 17.60 -4.76 12.65
C ALA A 14 16.94 -4.23 11.36
N THR A 15 16.75 -2.91 11.22
CA THR A 15 16.11 -2.31 10.03
C THR A 15 17.14 -1.85 8.99
N TYR A 16 18.27 -1.32 9.46
CA TYR A 16 19.29 -0.75 8.57
C TYR A 16 20.15 -1.84 7.93
N LEU A 17 20.48 -2.89 8.69
CA LEU A 17 21.31 -3.99 8.18
C LEU A 17 20.65 -4.70 6.97
N PRO A 18 19.35 -5.08 7.00
CA PRO A 18 18.70 -5.67 5.84
C PRO A 18 18.48 -4.70 4.67
N ARG A 19 18.51 -3.38 4.88
CA ARG A 19 18.43 -2.39 3.78
C ARG A 19 19.78 -2.14 3.12
N LEU A 20 20.84 -2.10 3.91
CA LEU A 20 22.20 -1.88 3.43
C LEU A 20 22.77 -3.08 2.69
N VAL A 21 22.52 -4.31 3.18
CA VAL A 21 23.05 -5.53 2.58
C VAL A 21 22.66 -5.68 1.09
N PRO A 22 21.39 -5.54 0.68
CA PRO A 22 21.02 -5.54 -0.74
C PRO A 22 21.69 -4.40 -1.48
N PHE A 23 21.74 -3.20 -0.89
CA PHE A 23 22.34 -2.04 -1.54
C PHE A 23 23.83 -2.26 -1.83
N MET A 24 24.61 -2.78 -0.87
CA MET A 24 26.04 -3.06 -1.03
C MET A 24 26.31 -4.24 -1.98
N LEU A 25 25.50 -5.31 -1.95
CA LEU A 25 25.66 -6.44 -2.88
C LEU A 25 25.36 -6.06 -4.33
N ILE A 26 24.44 -5.12 -4.55
CA ILE A 26 23.92 -4.76 -5.87
C ILE A 26 24.64 -3.54 -6.47
N SER A 27 25.28 -2.68 -5.66
CA SER A 27 25.90 -1.40 -6.06
C SER A 27 27.11 -1.46 -7.02
N GLY A 28 27.27 -2.51 -7.81
CA GLY A 28 28.35 -2.59 -8.80
C GLY A 28 28.21 -3.67 -9.86
N LYS A 29 27.13 -4.47 -9.84
CA LYS A 29 26.89 -5.50 -10.86
C LYS A 29 25.63 -5.15 -11.64
N PRO A 30 25.67 -5.10 -12.98
CA PRO A 30 24.44 -4.96 -13.75
C PRO A 30 23.55 -6.16 -13.43
N LEU A 31 22.39 -5.92 -12.81
CA LEU A 31 21.39 -6.96 -12.64
C LEU A 31 21.06 -7.53 -14.03
N PRO A 32 21.00 -8.86 -14.19
CA PRO A 32 20.60 -9.45 -15.45
C PRO A 32 19.19 -8.94 -15.80
N LEU A 33 18.98 -8.62 -17.08
CA LEU A 33 17.78 -7.95 -17.58
C LEU A 33 16.47 -8.63 -17.15
N LYS A 34 16.48 -9.96 -17.01
CA LYS A 34 15.36 -10.76 -16.51
C LYS A 34 15.01 -10.45 -15.04
N VAL A 35 16.01 -10.34 -14.18
CA VAL A 35 15.84 -10.07 -12.75
C VAL A 35 15.40 -8.62 -12.54
N LYS A 36 15.98 -7.66 -13.27
CA LYS A 36 15.53 -6.26 -13.22
C LYS A 36 14.05 -6.12 -13.57
N ARG A 37 13.61 -6.72 -14.70
CA ARG A 37 12.19 -6.72 -15.10
C ARG A 37 11.29 -7.40 -14.06
N PHE A 38 11.74 -8.52 -13.46
CA PHE A 38 10.99 -9.18 -12.40
C PHE A 38 10.83 -8.28 -11.16
N LEU A 39 11.91 -7.63 -10.70
CA LEU A 39 11.87 -6.71 -9.55
C LEU A 39 10.97 -5.51 -9.82
N GLU A 40 10.89 -5.02 -11.06
CA GLU A 40 9.96 -3.95 -11.43
C GLU A 40 8.49 -4.36 -11.28
N TYR A 41 8.14 -5.65 -11.45
CA TYR A 41 6.77 -6.14 -11.26
C TYR A 41 6.38 -6.37 -9.80
N VAL A 42 7.35 -6.57 -8.90
CA VAL A 42 7.09 -6.89 -7.49
C VAL A 42 6.29 -5.77 -6.78
N PRO A 43 6.68 -4.48 -6.85
CA PRO A 43 5.94 -3.40 -6.20
C PRO A 43 4.50 -3.27 -6.70
N TYR A 44 4.28 -3.30 -8.02
CA TYR A 44 2.94 -3.18 -8.58
C TYR A 44 2.04 -4.35 -8.18
N THR A 45 2.60 -5.57 -8.18
CA THR A 45 1.88 -6.77 -7.77
C THR A 45 1.57 -6.72 -6.28
N ALA A 46 2.52 -6.30 -5.45
CA ALA A 46 2.32 -6.18 -4.00
C ALA A 46 1.26 -5.13 -3.65
N LEU A 47 1.28 -3.96 -4.30
CA LEU A 47 0.26 -2.93 -4.12
C LEU A 47 -1.12 -3.46 -4.53
N GLY A 48 -1.25 -4.10 -5.69
CA GLY A 48 -2.52 -4.69 -6.13
C GLY A 48 -3.02 -5.78 -5.18
N ALA A 49 -2.13 -6.69 -4.78
CA ALA A 49 -2.44 -7.79 -3.87
C ALA A 49 -2.82 -7.32 -2.45
N LEU A 50 -2.37 -6.14 -2.02
CA LEU A 50 -2.73 -5.56 -0.73
C LEU A 50 -4.02 -4.73 -0.82
N ILE A 51 -4.14 -3.89 -1.86
CA ILE A 51 -5.23 -2.91 -2.00
C ILE A 51 -6.56 -3.61 -2.31
N ILE A 52 -6.58 -4.57 -3.25
CA ILE A 52 -7.82 -5.25 -3.66
C ILE A 52 -8.52 -5.93 -2.47
N PRO A 53 -7.88 -6.85 -1.71
CA PRO A 53 -8.54 -7.47 -0.57
C PRO A 53 -8.78 -6.48 0.58
N GLY A 54 -7.85 -5.54 0.82
CA GLY A 54 -8.00 -4.55 1.88
C GLY A 54 -9.20 -3.62 1.67
N ALA A 55 -9.48 -3.25 0.42
CA ALA A 55 -10.60 -2.38 0.09
C ALA A 55 -11.93 -3.14 -0.04
N LEU A 56 -11.93 -4.35 -0.62
CA LEU A 56 -13.13 -5.18 -0.69
C LEU A 56 -13.60 -5.68 0.69
N GLY A 57 -12.64 -6.01 1.57
CA GLY A 57 -12.90 -6.47 2.94
C GLY A 57 -13.10 -5.36 3.97
N ALA A 58 -13.11 -4.08 3.56
CA ALA A 58 -13.17 -2.94 4.50
C ALA A 58 -14.47 -2.88 5.32
N VAL A 59 -15.59 -3.34 4.75
CA VAL A 59 -16.90 -3.39 5.42
C VAL A 59 -17.49 -4.81 5.31
N PRO A 60 -17.22 -5.69 6.28
CA PRO A 60 -17.68 -7.08 6.25
C PRO A 60 -19.20 -7.23 6.28
N GLU A 61 -19.89 -6.34 7.00
CA GLU A 61 -21.35 -6.36 7.18
C GLU A 61 -22.11 -6.12 5.86
N ARG A 62 -21.52 -5.34 4.95
CA ARG A 62 -22.16 -4.95 3.68
C ARG A 62 -21.12 -4.85 2.54
N PRO A 63 -20.86 -5.95 1.82
CA PRO A 63 -19.86 -5.96 0.73
C PRO A 63 -20.22 -5.00 -0.41
N VAL A 64 -21.50 -4.69 -0.59
CA VAL A 64 -21.97 -3.71 -1.59
C VAL A 64 -21.39 -2.32 -1.34
N ALA A 65 -21.26 -1.90 -0.07
CA ALA A 65 -20.69 -0.61 0.29
C ALA A 65 -19.20 -0.53 -0.07
N SER A 66 -18.44 -1.59 0.21
CA SER A 66 -17.02 -1.70 -0.14
C SER A 66 -16.80 -1.63 -1.65
N VAL A 67 -17.62 -2.33 -2.45
CA VAL A 67 -17.50 -2.35 -3.91
C VAL A 67 -17.83 -0.98 -4.51
N LEU A 68 -18.87 -0.31 -4.02
CA LEU A 68 -19.25 1.03 -4.50
C LEU A 68 -18.22 2.09 -4.11
N GLY A 69 -17.68 2.03 -2.88
CA GLY A 69 -16.59 2.91 -2.45
C GLY A 69 -15.32 2.72 -3.29
N LEU A 70 -14.91 1.46 -3.50
CA LEU A 70 -13.79 1.12 -4.38
C LEU A 70 -14.04 1.61 -5.81
N GLY A 71 -15.24 1.38 -6.35
CA GLY A 71 -15.62 1.82 -7.69
C GLY A 71 -15.54 3.34 -7.85
N PHE A 72 -16.01 4.09 -6.85
CA PHE A 72 -15.88 5.54 -6.82
C PHE A 72 -14.41 5.98 -6.77
N ALA A 73 -13.62 5.36 -5.89
CA ALA A 73 -12.20 5.67 -5.76
C ALA A 73 -11.43 5.43 -7.08
N VAL A 74 -11.71 4.31 -7.76
CA VAL A 74 -11.11 3.98 -9.05
C VAL A 74 -11.56 4.98 -10.11
N ALA A 75 -12.86 5.19 -10.28
CA ALA A 75 -13.41 6.09 -11.30
C ALA A 75 -12.85 7.51 -11.16
N TYR A 76 -12.85 8.05 -9.94
CA TYR A 76 -12.40 9.41 -9.67
C TYR A 76 -10.87 9.57 -9.78
N SER A 77 -10.10 8.55 -9.38
CA SER A 77 -8.64 8.54 -9.54
C SER A 77 -8.22 8.54 -11.02
N TYR A 78 -8.94 7.81 -11.88
CA TYR A 78 -8.67 7.78 -13.33
C TYR A 78 -8.87 9.14 -14.01
N LEU A 79 -9.73 10.01 -13.48
CA LEU A 79 -10.03 11.34 -14.01
C LEU A 79 -9.00 12.43 -13.61
N ARG A 80 -7.79 12.03 -13.17
CA ARG A 80 -6.73 12.91 -12.60
C ARG A 80 -7.14 13.64 -11.31
N GLY A 81 -8.10 13.09 -10.55
CA GLY A 81 -8.49 13.62 -9.26
C GLY A 81 -7.33 13.58 -8.25
N GLY A 82 -7.13 14.68 -7.50
CA GLY A 82 -6.18 14.71 -6.40
C GLY A 82 -6.55 13.69 -5.31
N ILE A 83 -5.55 13.10 -4.65
CA ILE A 83 -5.71 12.02 -3.65
C ILE A 83 -6.74 12.39 -2.58
N ILE A 84 -6.72 13.65 -2.12
CA ILE A 84 -7.61 14.16 -1.07
C ILE A 84 -9.08 13.99 -1.47
N VAL A 85 -9.43 14.36 -2.70
CA VAL A 85 -10.83 14.34 -3.16
C VAL A 85 -11.29 12.90 -3.41
N THR A 86 -10.42 12.05 -3.94
CA THR A 86 -10.70 10.62 -4.12
C THR A 86 -10.98 9.93 -2.79
N VAL A 87 -10.16 10.18 -1.76
CA VAL A 87 -10.32 9.59 -0.44
C VAL A 87 -11.59 10.12 0.23
N ALA A 88 -11.79 11.44 0.27
CA ALA A 88 -12.96 12.05 0.88
C ALA A 88 -14.26 11.59 0.19
N GLY A 89 -14.28 11.54 -1.14
CA GLY A 89 -15.46 11.09 -1.90
C GLY A 89 -15.72 9.58 -1.75
N SER A 90 -14.69 8.75 -1.65
CA SER A 90 -14.87 7.32 -1.34
C SER A 90 -15.48 7.12 0.04
N ILE A 91 -15.00 7.85 1.05
CA ILE A 91 -15.54 7.79 2.42
C ILE A 91 -16.99 8.26 2.43
N ALA A 92 -17.29 9.39 1.77
CA ALA A 92 -18.66 9.90 1.66
C ALA A 92 -19.59 8.92 0.96
N THR A 93 -19.13 8.27 -0.12
CA THR A 93 -19.90 7.25 -0.85
C THR A 93 -20.22 6.06 0.04
N VAL A 94 -19.23 5.51 0.75
CA VAL A 94 -19.43 4.38 1.67
C VAL A 94 -20.39 4.78 2.80
N TYR A 95 -20.22 5.97 3.37
CA TYR A 95 -21.08 6.48 4.43
C TYR A 95 -22.54 6.61 3.98
N LEU A 96 -22.79 7.20 2.81
CA LEU A 96 -24.14 7.31 2.26
C LEU A 96 -24.79 5.94 2.02
N VAL A 97 -24.03 4.98 1.48
CA VAL A 97 -24.52 3.60 1.28
C VAL A 97 -24.84 2.93 2.61
N LEU A 98 -24.04 3.16 3.66
CA LEU A 98 -24.31 2.59 4.99
C LEU A 98 -25.51 3.21 5.70
N VAL A 99 -25.77 4.50 5.50
CA VAL A 99 -26.89 5.21 6.12
C VAL A 99 -28.22 4.91 5.44
N TYR A 100 -28.23 4.76 4.11
CA TYR A 100 -29.46 4.58 3.33
C TYR A 100 -29.88 3.12 3.15
N LEU A 101 -28.93 2.19 3.30
CA LEU A 101 -29.16 0.75 3.21
C LEU A 101 -29.18 0.10 4.58
#